data_AF-A0A372R6C4-F1
#
_entry.id   AF-A0A372R6C4-F1
#
_cell.length_a   1.000
_cell.length_b   1.000
_cell.length_c   1.000
_cell.angle_alpha   90.00
_cell.angle_beta   90.00
_cell.angle_gamma   90.00
#
_symmetry.space_group_name_H-M   'P 1'
#
loop_
_entity.id
_entity.type
_entity.pdbx_description
1 polymer ?
#
loop_
_entity_poly.entity_id
_entity_poly.type
_entity_poly.pdbx_seq_one_letter_code
_entity_poly.pdbx_strand_id
1 'polypeptide(L)'
;MPITSTPNPVPISQQELPDIKKKLPVNNSSKPAVVEVLTGYEVSSPEEQGCIRDIIVYDIPYTWSSEKISAELKLWGNPIKLSIKRQHKYQTLRVKIALFSFSLPQFNNN
;
A
#
# COMPACT_ATOMS: atom_id res chain seq x y z
N MET A 1 53.59 2.93 -34.10
CA MET A 1 53.37 1.63 -33.40
C MET A 1 54.26 1.64 -32.17
N PRO A 2 53.72 1.46 -30.96
CA PRO A 2 53.21 0.17 -30.46
C PRO A 2 51.75 0.22 -29.93
N ILE A 3 51.24 -0.97 -29.61
CA ILE A 3 49.89 -1.37 -29.19
C ILE A 3 49.65 -1.18 -27.68
N THR A 4 48.43 -0.84 -27.27
CA THR A 4 47.70 -1.45 -26.12
C THR A 4 46.21 -1.16 -26.28
N SER A 5 45.42 -2.17 -26.63
CA SER A 5 43.95 -2.07 -26.61
C SER A 5 43.47 -2.40 -25.21
N THR A 6 43.12 -1.37 -24.45
CA THR A 6 42.43 -1.51 -23.16
C THR A 6 41.02 -2.07 -23.40
N PRO A 7 40.59 -3.16 -22.74
CA PRO A 7 39.21 -3.61 -22.82
C PRO A 7 38.33 -2.66 -21.99
N ASN A 8 37.45 -1.92 -22.66
CA ASN A 8 36.43 -1.12 -21.98
C ASN A 8 35.44 -2.04 -21.25
N PRO A 9 35.14 -1.80 -19.96
CA PRO A 9 34.08 -2.51 -19.27
C PRO A 9 32.73 -2.14 -19.89
N VAL A 10 31.94 -3.16 -20.21
CA VAL A 10 30.54 -3.04 -20.63
C VAL A 10 29.80 -2.19 -19.59
N PRO A 11 29.03 -1.16 -19.99
CA PRO A 11 28.15 -0.48 -19.05
C PRO A 11 27.12 -1.50 -18.57
N ILE A 12 27.24 -1.88 -17.30
CA ILE A 12 26.22 -2.63 -16.58
C ILE A 12 24.92 -1.84 -16.75
N SER A 13 23.96 -2.47 -17.43
CA SER A 13 22.58 -2.00 -17.47
C SER A 13 22.12 -1.88 -16.02
N GLN A 14 22.15 -0.64 -15.51
CA GLN A 14 21.47 -0.31 -14.27
C GLN A 14 20.01 -0.59 -14.56
N GLN A 15 19.51 -1.71 -14.03
CA GLN A 15 18.07 -1.96 -13.96
C GLN A 15 17.51 -0.80 -13.13
N GLU A 16 16.94 0.16 -13.83
CA GLU A 16 16.24 1.30 -13.26
C GLU A 16 15.14 0.73 -12.37
N LEU A 17 15.31 0.89 -11.05
CA LEU A 17 14.23 0.75 -10.10
C LEU A 17 13.09 1.64 -10.63
N PRO A 18 11.86 1.14 -10.84
CA PRO A 18 10.78 2.03 -11.17
C PRO A 18 10.59 2.97 -9.98
N ASP A 19 11.00 4.22 -10.16
CA ASP A 19 10.64 5.37 -9.35
C ASP A 19 9.13 5.55 -9.53
N ILE A 20 8.34 4.69 -8.86
CA ILE A 20 6.92 4.90 -8.70
C ILE A 20 6.80 6.05 -7.69
N LYS A 21 7.11 7.26 -8.17
CA LYS A 21 6.53 8.49 -7.66
C LYS A 21 5.03 8.31 -7.80
N LYS A 22 4.40 7.78 -6.75
CA LYS A 22 2.98 7.96 -6.48
C LYS A 22 2.78 9.45 -6.32
N LYS A 23 2.61 10.14 -7.45
CA LYS A 23 2.13 11.51 -7.53
C LYS A 23 0.75 11.49 -6.91
N LEU A 24 0.67 11.82 -5.62
CA LEU A 24 -0.59 12.14 -4.99
C LEU A 24 -1.21 13.26 -5.84
N PRO A 25 -2.43 13.13 -6.38
CA PRO A 25 -3.07 14.25 -7.04
C PRO A 25 -3.37 15.30 -5.97
N VAL A 26 -2.54 16.35 -5.92
CA VAL A 26 -2.92 17.62 -5.31
C VAL A 26 -4.08 18.14 -6.15
N ASN A 27 -5.31 17.91 -5.67
CA ASN A 27 -6.48 18.58 -6.16
C ASN A 27 -6.82 19.71 -5.19
N ASN A 28 -6.53 20.93 -5.63
CA ASN A 28 -7.10 22.16 -5.13
C ASN A 28 -8.60 22.18 -5.44
N SER A 29 -9.37 21.42 -4.65
CA SER A 29 -10.83 21.47 -4.59
C SER A 29 -11.21 21.15 -3.16
N SER A 30 -12.06 21.98 -2.57
CA SER A 30 -12.52 21.97 -1.16
C SER A 30 -13.35 20.73 -0.75
N LYS A 31 -13.09 19.58 -1.36
CA LYS A 31 -13.65 18.28 -1.01
C LYS A 31 -12.60 17.50 -0.20
N PRO A 32 -12.98 16.74 0.84
CA PRO A 32 -12.02 15.92 1.57
C PRO A 32 -11.37 14.94 0.59
N ALA A 33 -10.07 15.11 0.36
CA ALA A 33 -9.29 14.28 -0.54
C ALA A 33 -9.37 12.83 -0.06
N VAL A 34 -10.00 11.97 -0.85
CA VAL A 34 -9.99 10.52 -0.65
C VAL A 34 -8.77 9.98 -1.38
N VAL A 35 -7.80 9.48 -0.63
CA VAL A 35 -6.62 8.82 -1.21
C VAL A 35 -6.94 7.34 -1.30
N GLU A 36 -7.08 6.83 -2.53
CA GLU A 36 -7.19 5.40 -2.78
C GLU A 36 -5.81 4.81 -3.11
N VAL A 37 -5.38 3.82 -2.33
CA VAL A 37 -4.20 3.01 -2.60
C VAL A 37 -4.67 1.60 -2.93
N LEU A 38 -4.50 1.23 -4.20
CA LEU A 38 -4.64 -0.15 -4.65
C LEU A 38 -3.33 -0.87 -4.35
N THR A 39 -3.40 -1.90 -3.53
CA THR A 39 -2.30 -2.85 -3.36
C THR A 39 -2.51 -3.92 -4.41
N GLY A 40 -1.48 -4.24 -5.20
CA GLY A 40 -1.54 -5.24 -6.28
C GLY A 40 -1.66 -6.68 -5.80
N TYR A 41 -2.34 -6.93 -4.68
CA TYR A 41 -2.59 -8.28 -4.17
C TYR A 41 -3.74 -8.91 -4.95
N GLU A 42 -3.42 -9.98 -5.68
CA GLU A 42 -4.41 -10.80 -6.37
C GLU A 42 -4.83 -11.95 -5.45
N VAL A 43 -6.12 -12.06 -5.19
CA VAL A 43 -6.71 -13.16 -4.39
C VAL A 43 -6.86 -14.35 -5.34
N SER A 44 -6.04 -15.38 -5.18
CA SER A 44 -5.97 -16.49 -6.14
C SER A 44 -6.82 -17.70 -5.74
N SER A 45 -7.31 -17.77 -4.50
CA SER A 45 -8.05 -18.94 -4.00
C SER A 45 -9.41 -18.60 -3.35
N PRO A 46 -10.40 -19.51 -3.42
CA PRO A 46 -11.68 -19.38 -2.70
C PRO A 46 -11.53 -19.31 -1.18
N GLU A 47 -10.48 -19.94 -0.64
CA GLU A 47 -10.18 -19.94 0.80
C GLU A 47 -9.73 -18.56 1.27
N GLU A 48 -8.90 -17.86 0.49
CA GLU A 48 -8.50 -16.48 0.78
C GLU A 48 -9.70 -15.53 0.75
N GLN A 49 -10.68 -15.77 -0.14
CA GLN A 49 -11.91 -14.99 -0.19
C GLN A 49 -12.71 -15.09 1.12
N GLY A 50 -12.67 -16.25 1.78
CA GLY A 50 -13.28 -16.46 3.10
C GLY A 50 -12.63 -15.64 4.23
N CYS A 51 -11.41 -15.16 4.01
CA CYS A 51 -10.63 -14.36 4.96
C CYS A 51 -10.66 -12.85 4.65
N ILE A 52 -11.29 -12.43 3.55
CA ILE A 52 -11.39 -11.01 3.18
C ILE A 52 -12.43 -10.31 4.05
N ARG A 53 -12.05 -9.18 4.64
CA ARG A 53 -12.94 -8.32 5.42
C ARG A 53 -12.82 -6.87 4.96
N ASP A 54 -13.96 -6.19 4.98
CA ASP A 54 -14.02 -4.74 4.82
C ASP A 54 -14.08 -4.09 6.21
N ILE A 55 -13.00 -3.43 6.61
CA ILE A 55 -12.82 -2.86 7.95
C ILE A 55 -12.78 -1.33 7.84
N ILE A 56 -13.41 -0.66 8.81
CA ILE A 56 -13.30 0.79 8.98
C ILE A 56 -12.53 1.07 10.27
N VAL A 57 -11.44 1.83 10.16
CA VAL A 57 -10.64 2.26 11.31
C VAL A 57 -10.81 3.76 11.50
N TYR A 58 -11.19 4.13 12.73
CA TYR A 58 -11.40 5.51 13.15
C TYR A 58 -10.19 6.04 13.94
N ASP A 59 -10.19 7.34 14.23
CA ASP A 59 -9.23 8.02 15.11
C ASP A 59 -7.75 7.89 14.74
N ILE A 60 -7.45 7.62 13.46
CA ILE A 60 -6.07 7.61 12.96
C ILE A 60 -5.56 9.05 12.94
N PRO A 61 -4.41 9.36 13.56
CA PRO A 61 -3.84 10.70 13.49
C PRO A 61 -3.53 11.10 12.04
N TYR A 62 -3.83 12.34 11.65
CA TYR A 62 -3.51 12.84 10.30
C TYR A 62 -2.01 12.87 9.99
N THR A 63 -1.17 12.76 11.03
CA THR A 63 0.29 12.73 10.96
C THR A 63 0.82 11.39 10.45
N TRP A 64 -0.01 10.35 10.38
CA TRP A 64 0.39 9.05 9.87
C TRP A 64 0.43 9.05 8.34
N SER A 65 1.61 8.75 7.78
CA SER A 65 1.77 8.57 6.34
C SER A 65 1.08 7.29 5.86
N SER A 66 0.76 7.23 4.57
CA SER A 66 0.19 6.03 3.92
C SER A 66 1.10 4.81 4.07
N GLU A 67 2.42 5.00 4.09
CA GLU A 67 3.41 3.94 4.31
C GLU A 67 3.32 3.37 5.72
N LYS A 68 3.25 4.23 6.74
CA LYS A 68 3.07 3.81 8.13
C LYS A 68 1.78 3.02 8.30
N ILE A 69 0.68 3.53 7.75
CA ILE A 69 -0.62 2.86 7.79
C ILE A 69 -0.55 1.50 7.09
N SER A 70 0.10 1.43 5.93
CA SER A 70 0.27 0.16 5.21
C SER A 70 1.12 -0.84 5.99
N ALA A 71 2.14 -0.41 6.74
CA ALA A 71 2.99 -1.29 7.55
C ALA A 71 2.21 -1.89 8.72
N GLU A 72 1.41 -1.07 9.42
CA GLU A 72 0.53 -1.55 10.51
C GLU A 72 -0.54 -2.52 9.98
N LEU A 73 -1.15 -2.21 8.83
CA LEU A 73 -2.14 -3.09 8.19
C LEU A 73 -1.53 -4.43 7.75
N LYS A 74 -0.26 -4.44 7.31
CA LYS A 74 0.45 -5.67 6.96
C LYS A 74 0.61 -6.64 8.13
N LEU A 75 0.56 -6.17 9.38
CA LEU A 75 0.60 -7.04 10.55
C LEU A 75 -0.71 -7.85 10.68
N TRP A 76 -1.84 -7.31 10.22
CA TRP A 76 -3.15 -7.94 10.34
C TRP A 76 -3.47 -8.87 9.16
N GLY A 77 -2.88 -8.60 8.00
CA GLY A 77 -3.14 -9.33 6.77
C GLY A 77 -2.58 -8.63 5.54
N ASN A 78 -3.00 -9.06 4.36
CA ASN A 78 -2.63 -8.44 3.09
C ASN A 78 -3.71 -7.42 2.67
N PRO A 79 -3.46 -6.11 2.79
CA PRO A 79 -4.42 -5.10 2.34
C PRO A 79 -4.55 -5.17 0.81
N ILE A 80 -5.78 -5.18 0.31
CA ILE A 80 -6.12 -5.25 -1.13
C ILE A 80 -6.45 -3.85 -1.63
N LYS A 81 -7.34 -3.15 -0.91
CA LYS A 81 -7.75 -1.78 -1.21
C LYS A 81 -7.74 -0.95 0.06
N LEU A 82 -7.18 0.25 -0.02
CA LEU A 82 -7.18 1.22 1.08
C LEU A 82 -7.73 2.55 0.58
N SER A 83 -8.70 3.11 1.30
CA SER A 83 -9.22 4.46 1.07
C SER A 83 -9.06 5.27 2.36
N ILE A 84 -8.38 6.41 2.26
CA ILE A 84 -8.12 7.32 3.39
C ILE A 84 -8.97 8.56 3.23
N LYS A 85 -9.73 8.93 4.25
CA LYS A 85 -10.48 10.18 4.30
C LYS A 85 -10.04 11.03 5.48
N ARG A 86 -9.40 12.16 5.21
CA ARG A 86 -8.98 13.11 6.27
C ARG A 86 -10.18 13.88 6.83
N GLN A 87 -10.25 13.99 8.16
CA GLN A 87 -11.27 14.72 8.91
C GLN A 87 -10.60 15.51 10.06
N HIS A 88 -10.28 16.78 9.82
CA HIS A 88 -9.56 17.65 10.77
C HIS A 88 -8.24 17.04 11.27
N LYS A 89 -8.13 16.79 12.58
CA LYS A 89 -6.97 16.20 13.26
C LYS A 89 -6.88 14.68 13.15
N TYR A 90 -7.91 14.03 12.62
CA TYR A 90 -7.94 12.59 12.41
C TYR A 90 -8.21 12.25 10.95
N GLN A 91 -8.12 10.97 10.63
CA GLN A 91 -8.54 10.40 9.37
C GLN A 91 -9.24 9.07 9.61
N THR A 92 -10.13 8.73 8.69
CA THR A 92 -10.82 7.44 8.64
C THR A 92 -10.18 6.60 7.55
N LEU A 93 -9.89 5.35 7.87
CA LEU A 93 -9.44 4.36 6.89
C LEU A 93 -10.58 3.41 6.59
N ARG A 94 -10.84 3.16 5.31
CA ARG A 94 -11.63 2.01 4.87
C ARG A 94 -10.67 1.08 4.15
N VAL A 95 -10.53 -0.14 4.66
CA VAL A 95 -9.58 -1.12 4.14
C VAL A 95 -10.32 -2.41 3.81
N LYS A 96 -10.08 -2.91 2.60
CA LYS A 96 -10.39 -4.29 2.24
C LYS A 96 -9.10 -5.09 2.41
N ILE A 97 -9.10 -6.06 3.32
CA ILE A 97 -7.89 -6.81 3.71
C ILE A 97 -8.17 -8.30 3.72
N ALA A 98 -7.26 -9.09 3.18
CA ALA A 98 -7.21 -10.53 3.39
C ALA A 98 -6.53 -10.79 4.72
N LEU A 99 -7.30 -11.12 5.76
CA LEU A 99 -6.78 -11.33 7.11
C LEU A 99 -5.98 -12.62 7.20
N PHE A 100 -4.94 -12.60 8.04
CA PHE A 100 -4.27 -13.83 8.43
C PHE A 100 -5.13 -14.66 9.39
N SER A 101 -4.90 -15.96 9.44
CA SER A 101 -5.63 -16.88 10.32
C SER A 101 -5.56 -16.48 11.80
N PHE A 102 -4.48 -15.81 12.23
CA PHE A 102 -4.32 -15.32 13.61
C PHE A 102 -5.26 -14.15 13.94
N SER A 103 -5.54 -13.26 12.97
CA SER A 103 -6.36 -12.06 13.18
C SER A 103 -7.83 -12.31 12.85
N LEU A 104 -8.12 -13.28 11.97
CA LEU A 104 -9.46 -13.64 11.51
C LEU A 104 -10.51 -13.83 12.64
N PRO A 105 -10.22 -14.54 13.76
CA PRO A 105 -11.22 -14.79 14.80
C PRO A 105 -11.77 -13.52 15.44
N GLN A 106 -10.97 -12.45 15.51
CA GLN A 106 -11.36 -11.16 16.10
C GLN A 106 -12.47 -10.47 15.29
N PHE A 107 -12.60 -10.83 14.01
CA PHE A 107 -13.56 -10.26 13.06
C PHE A 107 -14.67 -11.25 12.69
N ASN A 108 -14.81 -12.37 13.41
CA ASN A 108 -15.78 -13.43 13.12
C ASN A 108 -16.96 -13.48 14.12
N ASN A 109 -17.02 -12.56 15.08
CA ASN A 109 -18.16 -12.47 16.00
C ASN A 109 -19.33 -11.77 15.29
N ASN A 110 -20.24 -12.56 14.75
CA ASN A 110 -21.58 -12.16 14.31
C ASN A 110 -22.62 -12.80 15.23
#